data_AF-A0A2Z6IFI1-F1
#
_entry.id   AF-A0A2Z6IFI1-F1
#
_cell.length_a   1.000
_cell.length_b   1.000
_cell.length_c   1.000
_cell.angle_alpha   90.00
_cell.angle_beta   90.00
_cell.angle_gamma   90.00
#
_symmetry.space_group_name_H-M   'P 1'
#
loop_
_entity.id
_entity.type
_entity.pdbx_description
1 polymer ?
#
loop_
_entity_poly.entity_id
_entity_poly.type
_entity_poly.pdbx_seq_one_letter_code
_entity_poly.pdbx_strand_id
1 'polypeptide(L)'
;MPKGVTGTKYLLCNADEGEPGTCKDRDIMRYEPHRLIEGMIIGAYAMGASTGYIFIRGEFVEPIHIVERALEEAYAKGYLGQNILGTDFSFDLYVHRGAGAYICGEETALMEALEGKKGQPRFKPPFPASYGLYGQPTTINNVETFASVPSIIAKGGEWFLNLGKPNNGGTKIFSVTGHVQRPGNYEVPMGTPFKELLEMAGGLRPGRQLKAVIPGGTSTPMVGGEAMMAVTMDYDSIAKSGSALGAGSVIVIDDSVCIVKVVERIARFYMHESCGQCTPCREGMGWLWRVMHRLENGQGREEDLQLLLDVGSRIEGRTICALADGGVAPVVSSVHLFREEYEYHIRHKHCLVNGGAA
;
A
#
# COMPACT_ATOMS: atom_id res chain seq x y z
N MET A 1 10.24 -10.58 -16.99
CA MET A 1 11.62 -10.22 -17.36
C MET A 1 11.78 -10.30 -18.88
N PRO A 2 12.61 -9.45 -19.52
CA PRO A 2 12.83 -9.48 -20.97
C PRO A 2 13.34 -10.85 -21.41
N LYS A 3 12.76 -11.38 -22.50
CA LYS A 3 13.19 -12.65 -23.08
C LYS A 3 14.60 -12.46 -23.68
N GLY A 4 15.50 -13.40 -23.42
CA GLY A 4 16.86 -13.40 -24.01
C GLY A 4 17.95 -12.72 -23.20
N VAL A 5 17.66 -12.16 -22.01
CA VAL A 5 18.74 -11.69 -21.11
C VAL A 5 19.40 -12.90 -20.45
N THR A 6 20.69 -13.06 -20.72
CA THR A 6 21.56 -14.07 -20.12
C THR A 6 22.20 -13.52 -18.85
N GLY A 7 22.45 -14.37 -17.86
CA GLY A 7 23.05 -13.99 -16.58
C GLY A 7 22.13 -14.19 -15.37
N THR A 8 22.58 -13.70 -14.23
CA THR A 8 21.87 -13.85 -12.95
C THR A 8 20.61 -12.99 -12.96
N LYS A 9 19.51 -13.52 -12.43
CA LYS A 9 18.24 -12.80 -12.30
C LYS A 9 17.77 -12.89 -10.86
N TYR A 10 17.23 -11.78 -10.35
CA TYR A 10 16.77 -11.70 -8.97
C TYR A 10 15.26 -11.60 -8.88
N LEU A 11 14.72 -12.21 -7.82
CA LEU A 11 13.32 -12.10 -7.45
C LEU A 11 13.20 -11.40 -6.09
N LEU A 12 12.43 -10.32 -6.01
CA LEU A 12 12.19 -9.62 -4.74
C LEU A 12 10.74 -9.76 -4.33
N CYS A 13 10.53 -10.19 -3.09
CA CYS A 13 9.25 -10.05 -2.41
C CYS A 13 9.27 -8.76 -1.58
N ASN A 14 8.37 -7.85 -1.93
CA ASN A 14 8.10 -6.65 -1.16
C ASN A 14 7.17 -7.00 0.00
N ALA A 15 7.76 -7.18 1.18
CA ALA A 15 7.09 -7.35 2.46
C ALA A 15 7.31 -6.13 3.38
N ASP A 16 7.63 -4.96 2.79
CA ASP A 16 7.73 -3.69 3.50
C ASP A 16 6.35 -3.01 3.55
N GLU A 17 5.45 -3.60 4.35
CA GLU A 17 4.08 -3.12 4.52
C GLU A 17 4.04 -1.86 5.39
N GLY A 18 4.45 -0.70 4.85
CA GLY A 18 4.53 0.57 5.57
C GLY A 18 3.30 1.48 5.44
N GLU A 19 2.39 1.21 4.49
CA GLU A 19 1.23 2.08 4.25
C GLU A 19 0.22 2.03 5.41
N PRO A 20 -0.24 3.18 5.95
CA PRO A 20 -1.22 3.22 7.01
C PRO A 20 -2.53 2.54 6.62
N GLY A 21 -3.06 1.72 7.54
CA GLY A 21 -4.28 0.95 7.32
C GLY A 21 -4.06 -0.41 6.67
N THR A 22 -2.84 -0.72 6.20
CA THR A 22 -2.49 -2.02 5.60
C THR A 22 -1.94 -2.97 6.67
N CYS A 23 -2.45 -4.19 6.74
CA CYS A 23 -1.96 -5.24 7.65
C CYS A 23 -2.14 -6.67 7.11
N LYS A 24 -2.36 -6.83 5.80
CA LYS A 24 -2.64 -8.11 5.13
C LYS A 24 -1.38 -8.95 4.95
N ASP A 25 -0.25 -8.33 4.64
CA ASP A 25 1.00 -9.04 4.34
C ASP A 25 1.60 -9.61 5.61
N ARG A 26 1.46 -8.87 6.72
CA ARG A 26 1.80 -9.34 8.06
C ARG A 26 1.14 -10.69 8.37
N ASP A 27 -0.14 -10.85 8.09
CA ASP A 27 -0.88 -12.06 8.45
C ASP A 27 -0.52 -13.24 7.55
N ILE A 28 -0.26 -13.00 6.25
CA ILE A 28 0.28 -14.04 5.37
C ILE A 28 1.61 -14.57 5.91
N MET A 29 2.53 -13.69 6.30
CA MET A 29 3.83 -14.10 6.85
C MET A 29 3.71 -14.84 8.20
N ARG A 30 2.70 -14.52 9.02
CA ARG A 30 2.50 -15.15 10.33
C ARG A 30 1.84 -16.51 10.25
N TYR A 31 0.83 -16.64 9.39
CA TYR A 31 -0.05 -17.81 9.38
C TYR A 31 0.22 -18.74 8.20
N GLU A 32 0.71 -18.22 7.08
CA GLU A 32 0.90 -18.97 5.83
C GLU A 32 2.30 -18.72 5.20
N PRO A 33 3.42 -18.76 5.97
CA PRO A 33 4.75 -18.44 5.44
C PRO A 33 5.21 -19.41 4.34
N HIS A 34 4.87 -20.69 4.43
CA HIS A 34 5.20 -21.69 3.42
C HIS A 34 4.50 -21.44 2.09
N ARG A 35 3.28 -20.88 2.11
CA ARG A 35 2.54 -20.51 0.90
C ARG A 35 3.20 -19.34 0.18
N LEU A 36 3.76 -18.38 0.92
CA LEU A 36 4.60 -17.33 0.35
C LEU A 36 5.86 -17.91 -0.29
N ILE A 37 6.58 -18.78 0.43
CA ILE A 37 7.83 -19.40 -0.05
C ILE A 37 7.58 -20.22 -1.33
N GLU A 38 6.54 -21.06 -1.36
CA GLU A 38 6.14 -21.83 -2.54
C GLU A 38 5.82 -20.90 -3.73
N GLY A 39 5.08 -19.81 -3.49
CA GLY A 39 4.78 -18.81 -4.52
C GLY A 39 6.03 -18.17 -5.11
N MET A 40 7.05 -17.90 -4.28
CA MET A 40 8.33 -17.38 -4.74
C MET A 40 9.14 -18.41 -5.51
N ILE A 41 9.14 -19.68 -5.12
CA ILE A 41 9.79 -20.77 -5.87
C ILE A 41 9.18 -20.87 -7.27
N ILE A 42 7.84 -20.91 -7.36
CA ILE A 42 7.13 -20.95 -8.65
C ILE A 42 7.47 -19.72 -9.50
N GLY A 43 7.42 -18.52 -8.90
CA GLY A 43 7.77 -17.28 -9.58
C GLY A 43 9.21 -17.28 -10.11
N ALA A 44 10.15 -17.78 -9.30
CA ALA A 44 11.56 -17.87 -9.66
C ALA A 44 11.76 -18.84 -10.82
N TYR A 45 11.13 -20.00 -10.79
CA TYR A 45 11.14 -20.97 -11.88
C TYR A 45 10.62 -20.36 -13.18
N ALA A 46 9.46 -19.69 -13.14
CA ALA A 46 8.86 -19.06 -14.31
C ALA A 46 9.72 -17.95 -14.94
N MET A 47 10.54 -17.27 -14.13
CA MET A 47 11.41 -16.17 -14.59
C MET A 47 12.85 -16.61 -14.87
N GLY A 48 13.23 -17.82 -14.46
CA GLY A 48 14.60 -18.32 -14.46
C GLY A 48 15.49 -17.54 -13.48
N ALA A 49 14.95 -17.15 -12.32
CA ALA A 49 15.72 -16.52 -11.25
C ALA A 49 16.36 -17.58 -10.36
N SER A 50 17.64 -17.40 -10.03
CA SER A 50 18.41 -18.30 -9.17
C SER A 50 18.47 -17.83 -7.72
N THR A 51 18.12 -16.58 -7.46
CA THR A 51 18.20 -15.99 -6.13
C THR A 51 17.04 -15.04 -5.90
N GLY A 52 16.45 -15.11 -4.71
CA GLY A 52 15.42 -14.18 -4.27
C GLY A 52 15.66 -13.64 -2.87
N TYR A 53 15.00 -12.52 -2.59
CA TYR A 53 14.99 -11.92 -1.26
C TYR A 53 13.57 -11.55 -0.84
N ILE A 54 13.25 -11.76 0.43
CA ILE A 54 12.06 -11.25 1.09
C ILE A 54 12.49 -10.02 1.89
N PHE A 55 12.15 -8.83 1.41
CA PHE A 55 12.44 -7.58 2.10
C PHE A 55 11.31 -7.29 3.09
N ILE A 56 11.51 -7.59 4.37
CA ILE A 56 10.50 -7.46 5.42
C ILE A 56 10.76 -6.19 6.23
N ARG A 57 9.71 -5.41 6.48
CA ARG A 57 9.84 -4.20 7.32
C ARG A 57 10.43 -4.49 8.69
N GLY A 58 11.25 -3.55 9.19
CA GLY A 58 12.06 -3.73 10.40
C GLY A 58 11.26 -3.95 11.69
N GLU A 59 10.01 -3.48 11.73
CA GLU A 59 9.09 -3.59 12.87
C GLU A 59 8.44 -4.98 12.99
N PHE A 60 8.44 -5.78 11.92
CA PHE A 60 7.80 -7.10 11.88
C PHE A 60 8.70 -8.18 12.49
N VAL A 61 9.15 -7.97 13.72
CA VAL A 61 10.08 -8.87 14.44
C VAL A 61 9.52 -10.29 14.54
N GLU A 62 8.25 -10.45 14.93
CA GLU A 62 7.60 -11.78 14.99
C GLU A 62 7.49 -12.43 13.59
N PRO A 63 6.90 -11.79 12.56
CA PRO A 63 6.87 -12.35 11.20
C PRO A 63 8.25 -12.73 10.63
N ILE A 64 9.30 -11.94 10.88
CA ILE A 64 10.67 -12.24 10.43
C ILE A 64 11.10 -13.62 10.95
N HIS A 65 11.02 -13.86 12.26
CA HIS A 65 11.42 -15.14 12.85
C HIS A 65 10.55 -16.32 12.39
N ILE A 66 9.28 -16.06 12.04
CA ILE A 66 8.38 -17.10 11.49
C ILE A 66 8.84 -17.46 10.08
N VAL A 67 9.08 -16.48 9.22
CA VAL A 67 9.53 -16.69 7.84
C VAL A 67 10.92 -17.32 7.80
N GLU A 68 11.86 -16.87 8.62
CA GLU A 68 13.21 -17.47 8.71
C GLU A 68 13.15 -18.96 9.06
N ARG A 69 12.33 -19.33 10.06
CA ARG A 69 12.12 -20.74 10.42
C ARG A 69 11.47 -21.54 9.29
N ALA A 70 10.50 -20.96 8.60
CA ALA A 70 9.87 -21.61 7.44
C ALA A 70 10.87 -21.82 6.29
N LEU A 71 11.82 -20.88 6.09
CA LEU A 71 12.93 -21.08 5.15
C LEU A 71 13.84 -22.22 5.61
N GLU A 72 14.24 -22.27 6.87
CA GLU A 72 15.05 -23.38 7.42
C GLU A 72 14.38 -24.74 7.17
N GLU A 73 13.07 -24.85 7.43
CA GLU A 73 12.28 -26.05 7.16
C GLU A 73 12.25 -26.41 5.67
N ALA A 74 12.10 -25.43 4.79
CA ALA A 74 12.08 -25.62 3.34
C ALA A 74 13.45 -26.07 2.79
N TYR A 75 14.54 -25.48 3.30
CA TYR A 75 15.91 -25.90 2.99
C TYR A 75 16.19 -27.33 3.48
N ALA A 76 15.80 -27.66 4.72
CA ALA A 76 16.00 -29.00 5.29
C ALA A 76 15.29 -30.11 4.50
N LYS A 77 14.16 -29.79 3.85
CA LYS A 77 13.40 -30.72 3.00
C LYS A 77 13.83 -30.70 1.52
N GLY A 78 14.78 -29.86 1.14
CA GLY A 78 15.24 -29.73 -0.25
C GLY A 78 14.23 -29.04 -1.18
N TYR A 79 13.33 -28.21 -0.63
CA TYR A 79 12.43 -27.35 -1.41
C TYR A 79 13.07 -26.02 -1.82
N LEU A 80 14.18 -25.66 -1.19
CA LEU A 80 15.05 -24.53 -1.55
C LEU A 80 16.50 -25.01 -1.66
N GLY A 81 17.32 -24.26 -2.40
CA GLY A 81 18.72 -24.56 -2.63
C GLY A 81 18.97 -25.16 -4.01
N GLN A 82 19.91 -26.10 -4.08
CA GLN A 82 20.40 -26.67 -5.33
C GLN A 82 19.55 -27.86 -5.80
N ASN A 83 19.31 -27.94 -7.11
CA ASN A 83 18.65 -29.05 -7.79
C ASN A 83 17.33 -29.47 -7.10
N ILE A 84 16.41 -28.51 -6.95
CA ILE A 84 15.16 -28.67 -6.20
C ILE A 84 14.41 -29.89 -6.74
N LEU A 85 14.07 -30.82 -5.84
CA LEU A 85 13.40 -32.09 -6.16
C LEU A 85 14.08 -32.93 -7.25
N GLY A 86 15.40 -32.81 -7.40
CA GLY A 86 16.19 -33.54 -8.41
C GLY A 86 16.11 -32.96 -9.82
N THR A 87 15.56 -31.76 -9.99
CA THR A 87 15.55 -31.02 -11.26
C THR A 87 16.90 -30.29 -11.48
N ASP A 88 17.07 -29.66 -12.64
CA ASP A 88 18.19 -28.76 -12.93
C ASP A 88 17.96 -27.33 -12.41
N PHE A 89 16.79 -27.06 -11.82
CA PHE A 89 16.45 -25.76 -11.25
C PHE A 89 16.97 -25.63 -9.82
N SER A 90 17.60 -24.48 -9.53
CA SER A 90 18.12 -24.13 -8.21
C SER A 90 17.66 -22.73 -7.84
N PHE A 91 17.26 -22.54 -6.59
CA PHE A 91 16.79 -21.25 -6.09
C PHE A 91 17.11 -21.07 -4.62
N ASP A 92 17.88 -20.02 -4.32
CA ASP A 92 18.16 -19.59 -2.95
C ASP A 92 17.30 -18.39 -2.56
N LEU A 93 16.78 -18.40 -1.34
CA LEU A 93 15.85 -17.38 -0.84
C LEU A 93 16.32 -16.88 0.52
N TYR A 94 16.46 -15.56 0.64
CA TYR A 94 17.00 -14.91 1.83
C TYR A 94 16.01 -13.90 2.41
N VAL A 95 15.98 -13.76 3.74
CA VAL A 95 15.28 -12.65 4.40
C VAL A 95 16.22 -11.45 4.49
N HIS A 96 15.72 -10.27 4.13
CA HIS A 96 16.37 -9.00 4.38
C HIS A 96 15.48 -8.14 5.26
N ARG A 97 16.00 -7.70 6.41
CA ARG A 97 15.26 -6.88 7.37
C ARG A 97 15.47 -5.40 7.07
N GLY A 98 14.39 -4.69 6.79
CA GLY A 98 14.36 -3.23 6.69
C GLY A 98 14.51 -2.53 8.04
N ALA A 99 14.39 -1.19 8.05
CA ALA A 99 14.66 -0.37 9.23
C ALA A 99 13.61 0.74 9.48
N GLY A 100 12.36 0.52 9.07
CA GLY A 100 11.24 1.41 9.38
C GLY A 100 11.18 2.66 8.52
N ALA A 101 11.06 2.49 7.21
CA ALA A 101 10.89 3.60 6.27
C ALA A 101 9.92 3.19 5.17
N TYR A 102 8.73 3.81 5.12
CA TYR A 102 7.69 3.49 4.14
C TYR A 102 8.16 3.66 2.69
N ILE A 103 9.05 4.62 2.43
CA ILE A 103 9.63 4.81 1.10
C ILE A 103 10.44 3.60 0.60
N CYS A 104 10.98 2.76 1.51
CA CYS A 104 11.67 1.53 1.11
C CYS A 104 10.73 0.47 0.55
N GLY A 105 9.41 0.63 0.69
CA GLY A 105 8.41 -0.20 0.05
C GLY A 105 8.16 0.16 -1.42
N GLU A 106 8.70 1.29 -1.92
CA GLU A 106 8.69 1.58 -3.36
C GLU A 106 9.67 0.66 -4.09
N GLU A 107 9.27 0.10 -5.23
CA GLU A 107 9.98 -1.00 -5.89
C GLU A 107 11.47 -0.73 -6.18
N THR A 108 11.84 0.52 -6.50
CA THR A 108 13.22 0.90 -6.81
C THR A 108 14.00 1.34 -5.59
N ALA A 109 13.35 1.97 -4.62
CA ALA A 109 13.93 2.27 -3.32
C ALA A 109 14.25 0.99 -2.53
N LEU A 110 13.39 -0.04 -2.64
CA LEU A 110 13.58 -1.36 -2.04
C LEU A 110 14.90 -1.98 -2.51
N MET A 111 15.17 -1.92 -3.82
CA MET A 111 16.42 -2.42 -4.38
C MET A 111 17.62 -1.64 -3.84
N GLU A 112 17.56 -0.31 -3.81
CA GLU A 112 18.64 0.53 -3.28
C GLU A 112 18.91 0.26 -1.79
N ALA A 113 17.87 0.10 -0.98
CA ALA A 113 17.98 -0.26 0.42
C ALA A 113 18.61 -1.65 0.60
N LEU A 114 18.19 -2.63 -0.19
CA LEU A 114 18.75 -3.99 -0.16
C LEU A 114 20.23 -4.02 -0.58
N GLU A 115 20.63 -3.16 -1.52
CA GLU A 115 22.03 -2.97 -1.92
C GLU A 115 22.90 -2.29 -0.84
N GLY A 116 22.32 -1.94 0.31
CA GLY A 116 23.01 -1.27 1.42
C GLY A 116 23.16 0.24 1.24
N LYS A 117 22.44 0.84 0.28
CA LYS A 117 22.38 2.29 0.09
C LYS A 117 21.19 2.88 0.84
N LYS A 118 21.01 4.20 0.75
CA LYS A 118 19.78 4.84 1.24
C LYS A 118 18.61 4.37 0.37
N GLY A 119 17.43 4.18 0.98
CA GLY A 119 16.17 3.86 0.28
C GLY A 119 15.62 5.04 -0.53
N GLN A 120 16.42 5.57 -1.45
CA GLN A 120 16.05 6.63 -2.38
C GLN A 120 15.72 6.00 -3.74
N PRO A 121 14.50 6.20 -4.27
CA PRO A 121 14.09 5.62 -5.54
C PRO A 121 15.04 5.92 -6.71
N ARG A 122 15.08 5.01 -7.68
CA ARG A 122 15.76 5.21 -8.96
C ARG A 122 14.81 5.90 -9.95
N PHE A 123 15.37 6.72 -10.83
CA PHE A 123 14.60 7.27 -11.94
C PHE A 123 14.27 6.17 -12.95
N LYS A 124 13.04 6.17 -13.47
CA LYS A 124 12.61 5.27 -14.55
C LYS A 124 12.55 6.09 -15.85
N PRO A 125 13.18 5.67 -16.97
CA PRO A 125 14.05 4.50 -17.18
C PRO A 125 15.50 4.65 -16.64
N PRO A 126 16.27 3.53 -16.42
CA PRO A 126 15.94 2.15 -16.79
C PRO A 126 15.04 1.42 -15.79
N PHE A 127 14.22 0.48 -16.29
CA PHE A 127 13.29 -0.30 -15.46
C PHE A 127 13.98 -1.48 -14.75
N PRO A 128 13.51 -1.90 -13.56
CA PRO A 128 14.10 -3.00 -12.78
C PRO A 128 14.22 -4.31 -13.56
N ALA A 129 13.24 -4.59 -14.43
CA ALA A 129 13.22 -5.80 -15.26
C ALA A 129 14.41 -5.89 -16.22
N SER A 130 15.06 -4.77 -16.54
CA SER A 130 16.28 -4.71 -17.36
C SER A 130 17.52 -4.41 -16.53
N TYR A 131 17.43 -3.46 -15.59
CA TYR A 131 18.52 -3.02 -14.73
C TYR A 131 18.00 -2.78 -13.32
N GLY A 132 18.00 -3.86 -12.52
CA GLY A 132 17.48 -3.88 -11.16
C GLY A 132 18.59 -4.07 -10.13
N LEU A 133 18.37 -5.00 -9.20
CA LEU A 133 19.27 -5.31 -8.11
C LEU A 133 20.65 -5.72 -8.63
N TYR A 134 21.71 -5.06 -8.14
CA TYR A 134 23.09 -5.24 -8.56
C TYR A 134 23.30 -5.08 -10.08
N GLY A 135 22.45 -4.26 -10.71
CA GLY A 135 22.44 -4.04 -12.15
C GLY A 135 21.91 -5.23 -12.98
N GLN A 136 21.36 -6.26 -12.33
CA GLN A 136 20.81 -7.44 -12.98
C GLN A 136 19.28 -7.35 -13.14
N PRO A 137 18.68 -8.07 -14.11
CA PRO A 137 17.23 -8.15 -14.26
C PRO A 137 16.55 -8.59 -12.96
N THR A 138 15.63 -7.76 -12.48
CA THR A 138 14.93 -7.99 -11.22
C THR A 138 13.45 -7.77 -11.38
N THR A 139 12.65 -8.68 -10.81
CA THR A 139 11.20 -8.50 -10.69
C THR A 139 10.87 -8.37 -9.21
N ILE A 140 10.02 -7.40 -8.87
CA ILE A 140 9.52 -7.18 -7.52
C ILE A 140 8.01 -7.46 -7.53
N ASN A 141 7.51 -8.25 -6.59
CA ASN A 141 6.06 -8.41 -6.35
C ASN A 141 5.75 -8.40 -4.86
N ASN A 142 4.50 -8.10 -4.51
CA ASN A 142 4.04 -8.09 -3.13
C ASN A 142 3.83 -9.51 -2.56
N VAL A 143 3.85 -9.63 -1.23
CA VAL A 143 3.58 -10.88 -0.49
C VAL A 143 2.28 -11.55 -0.94
N GLU A 144 1.18 -10.80 -0.99
CA GLU A 144 -0.14 -11.32 -1.40
C GLU A 144 -0.15 -11.89 -2.82
N THR A 145 0.58 -11.23 -3.73
CA THR A 145 0.72 -11.70 -5.11
C THR A 145 1.39 -13.07 -5.14
N PHE A 146 2.54 -13.24 -4.48
CA PHE A 146 3.22 -14.54 -4.42
C PHE A 146 2.38 -15.59 -3.70
N ALA A 147 1.78 -15.26 -2.56
CA ALA A 147 0.94 -16.19 -1.81
C ALA A 147 -0.31 -16.64 -2.60
N SER A 148 -0.75 -15.88 -3.60
CA SER A 148 -1.86 -16.28 -4.48
C SER A 148 -1.42 -17.31 -5.53
N VAL A 149 -0.15 -17.29 -5.96
CA VAL A 149 0.37 -18.11 -7.07
C VAL A 149 0.17 -19.62 -6.87
N PRO A 150 0.48 -20.24 -5.71
CA PRO A 150 0.30 -21.69 -5.55
C PRO A 150 -1.12 -22.16 -5.82
N SER A 151 -2.12 -21.42 -5.31
CA SER A 151 -3.53 -21.74 -5.54
C SER A 151 -3.93 -21.57 -7.01
N ILE A 152 -3.40 -20.54 -7.69
CA ILE A 152 -3.65 -20.32 -9.12
C ILE A 152 -3.10 -21.47 -9.95
N ILE A 153 -1.88 -21.92 -9.67
CA ILE A 153 -1.26 -23.04 -10.38
C ILE A 153 -2.01 -24.35 -10.11
N ALA A 154 -2.39 -24.60 -8.85
CA ALA A 154 -3.06 -25.85 -8.46
C ALA A 154 -4.49 -25.97 -9.03
N LYS A 155 -5.24 -24.87 -9.12
CA LYS A 155 -6.67 -24.87 -9.52
C LYS A 155 -6.92 -24.34 -10.94
N GLY A 156 -5.90 -23.77 -11.59
CA GLY A 156 -5.97 -23.18 -12.91
C GLY A 156 -6.32 -21.69 -12.93
N GLY A 157 -5.84 -20.98 -13.96
CA GLY A 157 -6.06 -19.54 -14.11
C GLY A 157 -7.52 -19.15 -14.35
N GLU A 158 -8.29 -20.00 -15.02
CA GLU A 158 -9.72 -19.77 -15.25
C GLU A 158 -10.52 -19.81 -13.94
N TRP A 159 -10.18 -20.73 -13.03
CA TRP A 159 -10.78 -20.75 -11.68
C TRP A 159 -10.56 -19.41 -10.97
N PHE A 160 -9.32 -18.89 -10.98
CA PHE A 160 -9.00 -17.62 -10.32
C PHE A 160 -9.72 -16.44 -10.98
N LEU A 161 -9.74 -16.39 -12.32
CA LEU A 161 -10.44 -15.34 -13.08
C LEU A 161 -11.93 -15.29 -12.71
N ASN A 162 -12.57 -16.44 -12.58
CA ASN A 162 -14.00 -16.57 -12.28
C ASN A 162 -14.38 -16.25 -10.83
N LEU A 163 -13.42 -16.00 -9.95
CA LEU A 163 -13.71 -15.52 -8.59
C LEU A 163 -14.15 -14.05 -8.61
N GLY A 164 -13.67 -13.24 -9.56
CA GLY A 164 -13.92 -11.80 -9.57
C GLY A 164 -14.75 -11.33 -10.77
N LYS A 165 -14.76 -10.02 -10.99
CA LYS A 165 -15.42 -9.40 -12.16
C LYS A 165 -14.50 -9.42 -13.39
N PRO A 166 -15.03 -9.22 -14.62
CA PRO A 166 -14.20 -8.98 -15.80
C PRO A 166 -13.14 -7.90 -15.53
N ASN A 167 -11.90 -8.12 -16.01
CA ASN A 167 -10.71 -7.31 -15.73
C ASN A 167 -10.25 -7.25 -14.25
N ASN A 168 -10.96 -7.89 -13.33
CA ASN A 168 -10.75 -7.85 -11.89
C ASN A 168 -10.88 -9.26 -11.32
N GLY A 169 -10.09 -10.21 -11.86
CA GLY A 169 -10.13 -11.61 -11.44
C GLY A 169 -9.52 -11.83 -10.06
N GLY A 170 -9.93 -12.92 -9.41
CA GLY A 170 -9.35 -13.36 -8.15
C GLY A 170 -10.05 -12.88 -6.88
N THR A 171 -9.40 -13.17 -5.76
CA THR A 171 -9.71 -12.61 -4.44
C THR A 171 -8.72 -11.51 -4.10
N LYS A 172 -9.09 -10.68 -3.13
CA LYS A 172 -8.23 -9.66 -2.53
C LYS A 172 -8.43 -9.68 -1.02
N ILE A 173 -7.33 -9.57 -0.28
CA ILE A 173 -7.37 -9.35 1.16
C ILE A 173 -7.49 -7.85 1.40
N PHE A 174 -8.63 -7.42 1.95
CA PHE A 174 -8.84 -6.04 2.38
C PHE A 174 -8.54 -5.89 3.86
N SER A 175 -7.67 -4.96 4.21
CA SER A 175 -7.43 -4.53 5.58
C SER A 175 -8.46 -3.44 5.93
N VAL A 176 -9.55 -3.82 6.60
CA VAL A 176 -10.62 -2.89 6.99
C VAL A 176 -10.30 -2.31 8.37
N THR A 177 -10.11 -0.99 8.43
CA THR A 177 -9.68 -0.27 9.63
C THR A 177 -10.52 1.00 9.85
N GLY A 178 -10.25 1.71 10.96
CA GLY A 178 -10.93 2.96 11.29
C GLY A 178 -12.19 2.78 12.13
N HIS A 179 -13.31 3.34 11.68
CA HIS A 179 -14.54 3.51 12.45
C HIS A 179 -15.54 2.36 12.22
N VAL A 180 -15.04 1.12 12.27
CA VAL A 180 -15.83 -0.12 12.20
C VAL A 180 -15.85 -0.86 13.54
N GLN A 181 -16.78 -1.79 13.73
CA GLN A 181 -16.89 -2.57 14.97
C GLN A 181 -15.88 -3.73 15.04
N ARG A 182 -15.55 -4.33 13.90
CA ARG A 182 -14.62 -5.45 13.77
C ARG A 182 -13.56 -5.11 12.72
N PRO A 183 -12.53 -4.32 13.06
CA PRO A 183 -11.42 -4.09 12.15
C PRO A 183 -10.63 -5.39 11.96
N GLY A 184 -10.09 -5.62 10.77
CA GLY A 184 -9.35 -6.83 10.47
C GLY A 184 -9.12 -7.03 8.97
N ASN A 185 -8.49 -8.16 8.64
CA ASN A 185 -8.27 -8.59 7.27
C ASN A 185 -9.43 -9.47 6.80
N TYR A 186 -9.96 -9.17 5.62
CA TYR A 186 -11.07 -9.89 4.99
C TYR A 186 -10.67 -10.29 3.57
N GLU A 187 -10.48 -11.58 3.33
CA GLU A 187 -10.31 -12.11 1.97
C GLU A 187 -11.69 -12.24 1.32
N VAL A 188 -11.94 -11.45 0.29
CA VAL A 188 -13.20 -11.48 -0.46
C VAL A 188 -12.93 -11.48 -1.97
N PRO A 189 -13.89 -11.96 -2.77
CA PRO A 189 -13.85 -11.82 -4.22
C PRO A 189 -13.64 -10.37 -4.69
N MET A 190 -12.83 -10.18 -5.74
CA MET A 190 -12.71 -8.86 -6.38
C MET A 190 -14.05 -8.45 -6.99
N GLY A 191 -14.57 -7.29 -6.55
CA GLY A 191 -15.88 -6.79 -6.94
C GLY A 191 -17.02 -7.04 -5.95
N THR A 192 -16.72 -7.55 -4.76
CA THR A 192 -17.65 -7.54 -3.62
C THR A 192 -18.15 -6.12 -3.33
N PRO A 193 -19.45 -5.86 -3.18
CA PRO A 193 -19.97 -4.55 -2.78
C PRO A 193 -19.36 -4.04 -1.47
N PHE A 194 -19.03 -2.75 -1.40
CA PHE A 194 -18.47 -2.15 -0.18
C PHE A 194 -19.40 -2.34 1.03
N LYS A 195 -20.73 -2.28 0.82
CA LYS A 195 -21.74 -2.54 1.85
C LYS A 195 -21.56 -3.90 2.51
N GLU A 196 -21.33 -4.94 1.71
CA GLU A 196 -21.13 -6.31 2.22
C GLU A 196 -19.82 -6.40 2.99
N LEU A 197 -18.73 -5.81 2.47
CA LEU A 197 -17.45 -5.76 3.19
C LEU A 197 -17.58 -5.02 4.54
N LEU A 198 -18.33 -3.91 4.56
CA LEU A 198 -18.61 -3.14 5.77
C LEU A 198 -19.43 -3.97 6.78
N GLU A 199 -20.43 -4.74 6.33
CA GLU A 199 -21.20 -5.65 7.17
C GLU A 199 -20.33 -6.78 7.75
N MET A 200 -19.42 -7.35 6.96
CA MET A 200 -18.41 -8.31 7.45
C MET A 200 -17.54 -7.70 8.54
N ALA A 201 -17.16 -6.43 8.42
CA ALA A 201 -16.48 -5.63 9.44
C ALA A 201 -17.38 -5.21 10.63
N GLY A 202 -18.62 -5.71 10.70
CA GLY A 202 -19.57 -5.46 11.78
C GLY A 202 -20.28 -4.11 11.68
N GLY A 203 -20.18 -3.42 10.53
CA GLY A 203 -20.75 -2.10 10.34
C GLY A 203 -19.96 -0.99 11.03
N LEU A 204 -20.52 0.21 10.99
CA LEU A 204 -20.01 1.37 11.71
C LEU A 204 -20.18 1.21 13.22
N ARG A 205 -19.46 2.03 13.98
CA ARG A 205 -19.69 2.17 15.42
C ARG A 205 -21.16 2.57 15.71
N PRO A 206 -21.76 2.13 16.83
CA PRO A 206 -23.17 2.38 17.11
C PRO A 206 -23.55 3.88 17.08
N GLY A 207 -24.65 4.20 16.40
CA GLY A 207 -25.19 5.56 16.30
C GLY A 207 -24.43 6.51 15.39
N ARG A 208 -23.53 6.00 14.55
CA ARG A 208 -22.69 6.81 13.65
C ARG A 208 -23.10 6.67 12.20
N GLN A 209 -22.84 7.72 11.41
CA GLN A 209 -23.06 7.74 9.97
C GLN A 209 -21.73 7.70 9.21
N LEU A 210 -21.74 7.07 8.03
CA LEU A 210 -20.56 6.98 7.18
C LEU A 210 -20.28 8.36 6.57
N LYS A 211 -19.09 8.90 6.84
CA LYS A 211 -18.67 10.21 6.36
C LYS A 211 -17.81 10.09 5.11
N ALA A 212 -16.76 9.27 5.18
CA ALA A 212 -15.84 9.04 4.07
C ALA A 212 -15.19 7.66 4.17
N VAL A 213 -14.63 7.19 3.06
CA VAL A 213 -13.78 6.00 3.02
C VAL A 213 -12.56 6.31 2.17
N ILE A 214 -11.39 5.85 2.62
CA ILE A 214 -10.19 5.76 1.79
C ILE A 214 -10.08 4.29 1.37
N PRO A 215 -10.43 3.92 0.13
CA PRO A 215 -10.66 2.53 -0.24
C PRO A 215 -9.37 1.75 -0.56
N GLY A 216 -8.33 2.41 -1.07
CA GLY A 216 -7.09 1.74 -1.49
C GLY A 216 -5.99 1.72 -0.43
N GLY A 217 -5.93 2.77 0.38
CA GLY A 217 -4.87 3.10 1.33
C GLY A 217 -4.66 4.61 1.36
N THR A 218 -3.90 5.15 2.32
CA THR A 218 -3.75 6.62 2.46
C THR A 218 -3.17 7.31 1.24
N SER A 219 -2.60 6.54 0.29
CA SER A 219 -2.10 7.01 -1.00
C SER A 219 -3.21 7.32 -2.02
N THR A 220 -4.47 7.07 -1.69
CA THR A 220 -5.59 7.19 -2.62
C THR A 220 -6.56 8.30 -2.22
N PRO A 221 -7.27 8.92 -3.19
CA PRO A 221 -8.32 9.89 -2.89
C PRO A 221 -9.39 9.29 -1.97
N MET A 222 -9.96 10.09 -1.07
CA MET A 222 -11.12 9.65 -0.30
C MET A 222 -12.40 9.73 -1.12
N VAL A 223 -13.36 8.87 -0.80
CA VAL A 223 -14.69 8.82 -1.40
C VAL A 223 -15.71 9.20 -0.33
N GLY A 224 -16.66 10.08 -0.66
CA GLY A 224 -17.76 10.44 0.24
C GLY A 224 -18.63 9.23 0.60
N GLY A 225 -19.14 9.20 1.82
CA GLY A 225 -19.84 8.03 2.37
C GLY A 225 -20.99 7.52 1.51
N GLU A 226 -21.88 8.40 1.06
CA GLU A 226 -23.02 8.02 0.20
C GLU A 226 -22.56 7.39 -1.12
N ALA A 227 -21.60 8.03 -1.81
CA ALA A 227 -21.06 7.52 -3.06
C ALA A 227 -20.37 6.16 -2.86
N MET A 228 -19.63 5.99 -1.76
CA MET A 228 -18.93 4.74 -1.46
C MET A 228 -19.90 3.57 -1.25
N MET A 229 -21.09 3.82 -0.71
CA MET A 229 -22.10 2.78 -0.52
C MET A 229 -22.61 2.19 -1.85
N ALA A 230 -22.41 2.87 -2.99
CA ALA A 230 -22.73 2.36 -4.32
C ALA A 230 -21.55 1.65 -5.03
N VAL A 231 -20.36 1.63 -4.41
CA VAL A 231 -19.12 1.13 -5.02
C VAL A 231 -18.94 -0.37 -4.74
N THR A 232 -18.39 -1.07 -5.73
CA THR A 232 -17.84 -2.42 -5.53
C THR A 232 -16.32 -2.38 -5.38
N MET A 233 -15.78 -3.30 -4.59
CA MET A 233 -14.37 -3.37 -4.21
C MET A 233 -13.54 -4.02 -5.33
N ASP A 234 -13.44 -3.31 -6.46
CA ASP A 234 -12.63 -3.65 -7.63
C ASP A 234 -11.98 -2.41 -8.24
N TYR A 235 -10.95 -2.61 -9.09
CA TYR A 235 -10.17 -1.50 -9.65
C TYR A 235 -11.04 -0.55 -10.47
N ASP A 236 -11.96 -1.09 -11.28
CA ASP A 236 -12.78 -0.30 -12.20
C ASP A 236 -13.82 0.55 -11.46
N SER A 237 -14.54 -0.03 -10.50
CA SER A 237 -15.59 0.67 -9.75
C SER A 237 -15.02 1.73 -8.82
N ILE A 238 -13.85 1.48 -8.20
CA ILE A 238 -13.18 2.46 -7.34
C ILE A 238 -12.57 3.58 -8.18
N ALA A 239 -12.00 3.28 -9.35
CA ALA A 239 -11.52 4.31 -10.26
C ALA A 239 -12.66 5.24 -10.72
N LYS A 240 -13.84 4.69 -11.03
CA LYS A 240 -15.03 5.46 -11.42
C LYS A 240 -15.58 6.35 -10.32
N SER A 241 -15.32 6.06 -9.04
CA SER A 241 -15.71 6.93 -7.93
C SER A 241 -14.72 8.07 -7.66
N GLY A 242 -13.67 8.21 -8.49
CA GLY A 242 -12.64 9.24 -8.34
C GLY A 242 -11.52 8.88 -7.37
N SER A 243 -11.38 7.60 -7.03
CA SER A 243 -10.32 7.09 -6.16
C SER A 243 -9.49 6.02 -6.89
N ALA A 244 -8.69 5.24 -6.17
CA ALA A 244 -7.92 4.13 -6.70
C ALA A 244 -7.91 2.98 -5.68
N LEU A 245 -7.79 1.74 -6.17
CA LEU A 245 -7.54 0.59 -5.31
C LEU A 245 -6.02 0.34 -5.25
N GLY A 246 -5.42 0.66 -4.11
CA GLY A 246 -4.01 0.41 -3.80
C GLY A 246 -3.81 -0.96 -3.16
N ALA A 247 -3.23 -0.99 -1.95
CA ALA A 247 -2.98 -2.22 -1.21
C ALA A 247 -4.25 -2.93 -0.71
N GLY A 248 -5.44 -2.32 -0.85
CA GLY A 248 -6.69 -2.84 -0.29
C GLY A 248 -6.91 -2.41 1.16
N SER A 249 -6.35 -1.27 1.55
CA SER A 249 -6.36 -0.75 2.90
C SER A 249 -7.52 0.21 3.08
N VAL A 250 -8.65 -0.36 3.47
CA VAL A 250 -9.93 0.35 3.59
C VAL A 250 -9.99 1.07 4.93
N ILE A 251 -9.85 2.38 4.92
CA ILE A 251 -9.98 3.22 6.12
C ILE A 251 -11.38 3.83 6.14
N VAL A 252 -12.21 3.35 7.06
CA VAL A 252 -13.59 3.83 7.24
C VAL A 252 -13.62 5.01 8.22
N ILE A 253 -14.26 6.10 7.81
CA ILE A 253 -14.35 7.34 8.59
C ILE A 253 -15.83 7.65 8.83
N ASP A 254 -16.20 7.76 10.12
CA ASP A 254 -17.56 8.13 10.52
C ASP A 254 -17.68 9.64 10.84
N ASP A 255 -18.89 10.06 11.19
CA ASP A 255 -19.22 11.45 11.56
C ASP A 255 -18.62 11.93 12.89
N SER A 256 -17.90 11.08 13.64
CA SER A 256 -17.33 11.42 14.95
C SER A 256 -15.97 12.10 14.89
N VAL A 257 -15.41 12.30 13.70
CA VAL A 257 -14.08 12.90 13.52
C VAL A 257 -14.06 13.99 12.44
N CYS A 258 -13.17 14.95 12.63
CA CYS A 258 -12.95 16.03 11.66
C CYS A 258 -12.01 15.59 10.55
N ILE A 259 -12.37 15.90 9.30
CA ILE A 259 -11.57 15.51 8.13
C ILE A 259 -10.25 16.30 8.09
N VAL A 260 -10.25 17.58 8.49
CA VAL A 260 -9.04 18.40 8.54
C VAL A 260 -7.98 17.74 9.42
N LYS A 261 -8.37 17.23 10.59
CA LYS A 261 -7.49 16.49 11.52
C LYS A 261 -6.99 15.17 10.94
N VAL A 262 -7.86 14.40 10.29
CA VAL A 262 -7.48 13.14 9.64
C VAL A 262 -6.41 13.40 8.56
N VAL A 263 -6.66 14.39 7.71
CA VAL A 263 -5.77 14.73 6.60
C VAL A 263 -4.48 15.40 7.09
N GLU A 264 -4.50 16.17 8.19
CA GLU A 264 -3.29 16.69 8.84
C GLU A 264 -2.35 15.56 9.27
N ARG A 265 -2.91 14.47 9.82
CA ARG A 265 -2.14 13.29 10.19
C ARG A 265 -1.59 12.53 8.99
N ILE A 266 -2.38 12.38 7.93
CA ILE A 266 -1.92 11.76 6.68
C ILE A 266 -0.80 12.59 6.04
N ALA A 267 -0.97 13.92 5.94
CA ALA A 267 0.05 14.81 5.40
C ALA A 267 1.35 14.76 6.23
N ARG A 268 1.24 14.67 7.56
CA ARG A 268 2.39 14.48 8.45
C ARG A 268 3.13 13.17 8.17
N PHE A 269 2.40 12.07 7.95
CA PHE A 269 2.98 10.78 7.60
C PHE A 269 3.81 10.88 6.32
N TYR A 270 3.25 11.40 5.22
CA TYR A 270 3.98 11.53 3.96
C TYR A 270 5.16 12.51 4.03
N MET A 271 5.05 13.56 4.84
CA MET A 271 6.17 14.47 5.13
C MET A 271 7.31 13.73 5.86
N HIS A 272 6.96 12.91 6.86
CA HIS A 272 7.93 12.14 7.64
C HIS A 272 8.62 11.05 6.81
N GLU A 273 7.84 10.34 6.00
CA GLU A 273 8.28 9.19 5.21
C GLU A 273 8.88 9.55 3.85
N SER A 274 8.97 10.84 3.53
CA SER A 274 9.68 11.28 2.33
C SER A 274 11.18 11.01 2.45
N CYS A 275 11.77 10.33 1.47
CA CYS A 275 13.24 10.13 1.42
C CYS A 275 14.04 11.41 1.16
N GLY A 276 13.35 12.53 0.85
CA GLY A 276 13.97 13.83 0.63
C GLY A 276 14.77 13.96 -0.68
N GLN A 277 14.68 13.02 -1.60
CA GLN A 277 15.49 13.05 -2.83
C GLN A 277 15.05 14.16 -3.80
N CYS A 278 13.76 14.21 -4.18
CA CYS A 278 13.24 15.18 -5.14
C CYS A 278 12.67 16.42 -4.43
N THR A 279 13.04 17.61 -4.91
CA THR A 279 12.63 18.89 -4.32
C THR A 279 11.11 19.07 -4.25
N PRO A 280 10.31 18.73 -5.29
CA PRO A 280 8.86 18.87 -5.20
C PRO A 280 8.24 18.05 -4.06
N CYS A 281 8.72 16.83 -3.82
CA CYS A 281 8.27 16.03 -2.68
C CYS A 281 8.81 16.57 -1.35
N ARG A 282 10.14 16.73 -1.24
CA ARG A 282 10.82 17.11 0.01
C ARG A 282 10.27 18.41 0.60
N GLU A 283 10.16 19.44 -0.23
CA GLU A 283 9.69 20.76 0.21
C GLU A 283 8.17 20.85 0.17
N GLY A 284 7.54 20.27 -0.85
CA GLY A 284 6.10 20.34 -1.08
C GLY A 284 5.29 19.59 -0.03
N MET A 285 5.67 18.37 0.35
CA MET A 285 4.97 17.62 1.41
C MET A 285 5.10 18.31 2.76
N GLY A 286 6.29 18.87 3.05
CA GLY A 286 6.49 19.70 4.22
C GLY A 286 5.59 20.94 4.23
N TRP A 287 5.40 21.57 3.06
CA TRP A 287 4.51 22.72 2.93
C TRP A 287 3.04 22.34 3.13
N LEU A 288 2.56 21.28 2.47
CA LEU A 288 1.19 20.78 2.64
C LEU A 288 0.88 20.48 4.10
N TRP A 289 1.78 19.75 4.79
CA TRP A 289 1.61 19.48 6.21
C TRP A 289 1.55 20.77 7.05
N ARG A 290 2.42 21.75 6.81
CA ARG A 290 2.39 23.04 7.55
C ARG A 290 1.08 23.81 7.34
N VAL A 291 0.50 23.79 6.14
CA VAL A 291 -0.79 24.43 5.86
C VAL A 291 -1.93 23.67 6.55
N MET A 292 -1.95 22.34 6.45
CA MET A 292 -2.93 21.49 7.15
C MET A 292 -2.84 21.66 8.68
N HIS A 293 -1.62 21.70 9.22
CA HIS A 293 -1.38 21.93 10.64
C HIS A 293 -1.86 23.32 11.07
N ARG A 294 -1.63 24.35 10.26
CA ARG A 294 -2.14 25.70 10.51
C ARG A 294 -3.68 25.75 10.54
N LEU A 295 -4.35 25.07 9.60
CA LEU A 295 -5.81 24.96 9.55
C LEU A 295 -6.37 24.26 10.79
N GLU A 296 -5.78 23.12 11.19
CA GLU A 296 -6.22 22.35 12.36
C GLU A 296 -6.04 23.14 13.67
N ASN A 297 -5.02 24.00 13.77
CA ASN A 297 -4.70 24.77 14.97
C ASN A 297 -5.28 26.19 14.99
N GLY A 298 -6.35 26.45 14.22
CA GLY A 298 -7.07 27.72 14.28
C GLY A 298 -6.29 28.92 13.75
N GLN A 299 -5.31 28.68 12.88
CA GLN A 299 -4.49 29.72 12.26
C GLN A 299 -4.70 29.79 10.74
N GLY A 300 -5.68 29.05 10.21
CA GLY A 300 -6.02 29.00 8.79
C GLY A 300 -6.40 30.36 8.22
N ARG A 301 -6.11 30.54 6.93
CA ARG A 301 -6.40 31.73 6.13
C ARG A 301 -7.33 31.39 4.97
N GLU A 302 -8.06 32.38 4.47
CA GLU A 302 -9.02 32.18 3.37
C GLU A 302 -8.34 31.65 2.09
N GLU A 303 -7.09 32.04 1.85
CA GLU A 303 -6.30 31.57 0.71
C GLU A 303 -5.76 30.13 0.86
N ASP A 304 -5.83 29.52 2.06
CA ASP A 304 -5.16 28.25 2.33
C ASP A 304 -5.74 27.09 1.53
N LEU A 305 -7.04 27.09 1.24
CA LEU A 305 -7.65 26.03 0.42
C LEU A 305 -7.13 26.06 -1.01
N GLN A 306 -7.07 27.25 -1.63
CA GLN A 306 -6.53 27.39 -2.97
C GLN A 306 -5.04 27.06 -2.98
N LEU A 307 -4.30 27.45 -1.93
CA LEU A 307 -2.90 27.14 -1.79
C LEU A 307 -2.64 25.61 -1.73
N LEU A 308 -3.47 24.86 -1.00
CA LEU A 308 -3.35 23.39 -0.94
C LEU A 308 -3.51 22.75 -2.33
N LEU A 309 -4.49 23.21 -3.11
CA LEU A 309 -4.73 22.73 -4.48
C LEU A 309 -3.59 23.13 -5.43
N ASP A 310 -3.11 24.37 -5.34
CA ASP A 310 -2.02 24.89 -6.16
C ASP A 310 -0.69 24.18 -5.87
N VAL A 311 -0.39 23.91 -4.60
CA VAL A 311 0.80 23.14 -4.21
C VAL A 311 0.66 21.69 -4.67
N GLY A 312 -0.49 21.06 -4.48
CA GLY A 312 -0.77 19.70 -4.94
C GLY A 312 -0.50 19.53 -6.44
N SER A 313 -1.09 20.38 -7.27
CA SER A 313 -0.90 20.34 -8.73
C SER A 313 0.54 20.62 -9.20
N ARG A 314 1.37 21.25 -8.36
CA ARG A 314 2.79 21.50 -8.66
C ARG A 314 3.69 20.33 -8.26
N ILE A 315 3.23 19.47 -7.36
CA ILE A 315 3.92 18.25 -6.95
C ILE A 315 3.59 17.11 -7.92
N GLU A 316 2.30 16.98 -8.26
CA GLU A 316 1.76 15.84 -8.98
C GLU A 316 2.48 15.59 -10.32
N GLY A 317 2.96 14.36 -10.51
CA GLY A 317 3.64 13.93 -11.74
C GLY A 317 5.02 14.58 -11.97
N ARG A 318 5.57 15.28 -10.99
CA ARG A 318 6.89 15.94 -11.05
C ARG A 318 7.90 15.37 -10.05
N THR A 319 7.59 14.23 -9.46
CA THR A 319 8.44 13.53 -8.49
C THR A 319 9.02 12.24 -9.07
N ILE A 320 10.10 11.74 -8.45
CA ILE A 320 10.80 10.53 -8.93
C ILE A 320 9.94 9.28 -8.73
N CYS A 321 9.19 9.22 -7.63
CA CYS A 321 8.25 8.15 -7.32
C CYS A 321 6.86 8.72 -6.98
N ALA A 322 5.89 7.82 -6.84
CA ALA A 322 4.49 8.15 -6.57
C ALA A 322 4.19 8.50 -5.09
N LEU A 323 5.18 8.54 -4.19
CA LEU A 323 4.95 8.86 -2.77
C LEU A 323 4.26 10.21 -2.60
N ALA A 324 4.71 11.22 -3.36
CA ALA A 324 4.18 12.57 -3.24
C ALA A 324 2.77 12.67 -3.83
N ASP A 325 2.51 12.03 -4.97
CA ASP A 325 1.17 11.91 -5.56
C ASP A 325 0.21 11.28 -4.54
N GLY A 326 0.64 10.21 -3.87
CA GLY A 326 -0.12 9.56 -2.82
C GLY A 326 -0.39 10.45 -1.60
N GLY A 327 0.54 11.33 -1.23
CA GLY A 327 0.34 12.29 -0.14
C GLY A 327 -0.53 13.49 -0.52
N VAL A 328 -0.58 13.86 -1.80
CA VAL A 328 -1.41 14.94 -2.35
C VAL A 328 -2.86 14.49 -2.50
N ALA A 329 -3.10 13.27 -2.97
CA ALA A 329 -4.43 12.71 -3.21
C ALA A 329 -5.45 12.88 -2.05
N PRO A 330 -5.15 12.52 -0.79
CA PRO A 330 -6.08 12.70 0.33
C PRO A 330 -6.30 14.18 0.68
N VAL A 331 -5.33 15.06 0.41
CA VAL A 331 -5.47 16.51 0.63
C VAL A 331 -6.41 17.13 -0.39
N VAL A 332 -6.21 16.83 -1.68
CA VAL A 332 -7.03 17.39 -2.76
C VAL A 332 -8.47 16.90 -2.66
N SER A 333 -8.66 15.58 -2.50
CA SER A 333 -10.00 14.99 -2.39
C SER A 333 -10.78 15.48 -1.17
N SER A 334 -10.14 15.67 -0.02
CA SER A 334 -10.81 16.21 1.17
C SER A 334 -11.23 17.67 1.01
N VAL A 335 -10.42 18.51 0.37
CA VAL A 335 -10.79 19.90 0.08
C VAL A 335 -12.01 19.95 -0.84
N HIS A 336 -12.11 19.05 -1.82
CA HIS A 336 -13.27 19.00 -2.71
C HIS A 336 -14.54 18.47 -2.02
N LEU A 337 -14.42 17.42 -1.20
CA LEU A 337 -15.57 16.76 -0.57
C LEU A 337 -16.06 17.46 0.71
N PHE A 338 -15.14 18.05 1.47
CA PHE A 338 -15.40 18.56 2.82
C PHE A 338 -15.01 20.03 2.97
N ARG A 339 -15.06 20.81 1.88
CA ARG A 339 -14.73 22.25 1.86
C ARG A 339 -15.32 23.03 3.04
N GLU A 340 -16.58 22.75 3.39
CA GLU A 340 -17.28 23.42 4.48
C GLU A 340 -16.58 23.22 5.85
N GLU A 341 -15.97 22.06 6.09
CA GLU A 341 -15.20 21.80 7.32
C GLU A 341 -13.94 22.66 7.37
N TYR A 342 -13.26 22.81 6.23
CA TYR A 342 -12.08 23.68 6.14
C TYR A 342 -12.46 25.14 6.36
N GLU A 343 -13.54 25.61 5.74
CA GLU A 343 -14.06 26.96 5.94
C GLU A 343 -14.49 27.20 7.39
N TYR A 344 -15.05 26.18 8.06
CA TYR A 344 -15.36 26.25 9.49
C TYR A 344 -14.11 26.50 10.34
N HIS A 345 -13.03 25.73 10.11
CA HIS A 345 -11.75 25.92 10.79
C HIS A 345 -11.18 27.33 10.56
N ILE A 346 -11.33 27.89 9.35
CA ILE A 346 -10.85 29.23 9.02
C ILE A 346 -11.67 30.31 9.73
N ARG A 347 -13.00 30.19 9.78
CA ARG A 347 -13.87 31.21 10.37
C ARG A 347 -13.91 31.16 11.89
N HIS A 348 -13.99 29.97 12.46
CA HIS A 348 -14.19 29.76 13.90
C HIS A 348 -12.91 29.47 14.67
N LYS A 349 -11.80 29.21 13.97
CA LYS A 349 -10.47 28.93 14.56
C LYS A 349 -10.45 27.71 15.49
N HIS A 350 -11.39 26.79 15.34
CA HIS A 350 -11.40 25.50 16.04
C HIS A 350 -12.11 24.42 15.21
N CYS A 351 -11.99 23.18 15.68
CA CYS A 351 -12.59 22.01 15.06
C CYS A 351 -14.12 21.95 15.27
N LEU A 352 -14.86 21.58 14.22
CA LEU A 352 -16.33 21.46 14.26
C LEU A 352 -16.82 20.33 15.18
N VAL A 353 -16.01 19.28 15.37
CA VAL A 353 -16.39 18.10 16.17
C VAL A 353 -16.09 18.29 17.66
N ASN A 354 -15.12 19.14 18.01
CA ASN A 354 -14.73 19.41 19.41
C ASN A 354 -15.31 20.71 19.98
N GLY A 355 -16.17 21.42 19.24
CA GLY A 355 -16.75 22.71 19.64
C GLY A 355 -17.70 22.70 20.84
N GLY A 356 -17.83 21.57 21.55
CA GLY A 356 -18.62 21.44 22.78
C GLY A 356 -17.80 21.50 24.07
N ALA A 357 -16.49 21.71 24.01
CA ALA A 357 -15.63 21.88 25.19
C ALA A 357 -14.82 23.17 25.09
N ALA A 358 -15.48 24.30 25.38
CA ALA A 358 -14.84 25.55 25.75
C ALA A 358 -15.39 25.97 27.11
#